data_AF-A0A645HXU1-F1
#
_entry.id   AF-A0A645HXU1-F1
#
_cell.length_a   1.000
_cell.length_b   1.000
_cell.length_c   1.000
_cell.angle_alpha   90.00
_cell.angle_beta   90.00
_cell.angle_gamma   90.00
#
_symmetry.space_group_name_H-M   'P 1'
#
loop_
_entity.id
_entity.type
_entity.pdbx_description
1 polymer ?
#
loop_
_entity_poly.entity_id
_entity_poly.type
_entity_poly.pdbx_seq_one_letter_code
_entity_poly.pdbx_strand_id
1 'polypeptide(L)'
;MTKSEVESLESNLEKKYKINSALEIKLSSIEDESVREFIESKIDKEKITLNEDGINLDGLDEQFNSVSEKYSTLIGNTPINTGSIGNHARTNNNQSSGDSQTSFMEVISNNSLRK
;
A
#
# COMPACT_ATOMS: atom_id res chain seq x y z
N MET A 1 -24.44 0.76 -34.61
CA MET A 1 -23.49 1.23 -33.60
C MET A 1 -23.08 2.65 -33.98
N THR A 2 -23.29 3.63 -33.11
CA THR A 2 -22.93 5.04 -33.36
C THR A 2 -21.46 5.28 -33.00
N LYS A 3 -20.86 6.35 -33.52
CA LYS A 3 -19.48 6.73 -33.18
C LYS A 3 -19.26 6.88 -31.67
N SER A 4 -20.25 7.39 -30.94
CA SER A 4 -20.20 7.53 -29.47
C SER A 4 -20.24 6.19 -28.73
N GLU A 5 -20.92 5.18 -29.27
CA GLU A 5 -20.95 3.83 -28.67
C GLU A 5 -19.59 3.13 -28.80
N VAL A 6 -18.88 3.34 -29.92
CA VAL A 6 -17.54 2.79 -30.14
C VAL A 6 -16.52 3.44 -29.21
N GLU A 7 -16.51 4.77 -29.11
CA GLU A 7 -15.60 5.50 -28.21
C GLU A 7 -15.83 5.12 -26.73
N SER A 8 -17.08 4.92 -26.33
CA SER A 8 -17.41 4.44 -24.97
C SER A 8 -16.91 3.02 -24.71
N LEU A 9 -17.01 2.12 -25.70
CA LEU A 9 -16.50 0.75 -25.58
C LEU A 9 -14.98 0.71 -25.48
N GLU A 10 -14.29 1.50 -26.31
CA GLU A 10 -12.83 1.61 -26.29
C GLU A 10 -12.31 2.13 -24.95
N SER A 11 -12.92 3.19 -24.42
CA SER A 11 -12.58 3.74 -23.10
C SER A 11 -12.80 2.73 -21.96
N ASN A 12 -13.90 1.97 -22.01
CA ASN A 12 -14.19 0.93 -21.02
C ASN A 12 -13.21 -0.25 -21.11
N LEU A 13 -12.80 -0.64 -22.31
CA LEU A 13 -11.79 -1.67 -22.54
C LEU A 13 -10.42 -1.24 -22.02
N GLU A 14 -10.02 -0.01 -22.33
CA GLU A 14 -8.77 0.56 -21.83
C GLU A 14 -8.73 0.60 -20.30
N LYS A 15 -9.84 1.02 -19.68
CA LYS A 15 -9.98 1.01 -18.21
C LYS A 15 -9.78 -0.39 -17.63
N LYS A 16 -10.46 -1.40 -18.18
CA LYS A 16 -10.34 -2.79 -17.73
C LYS A 16 -8.92 -3.33 -17.87
N TYR A 17 -8.29 -3.05 -19.00
CA TYR A 17 -6.92 -3.48 -19.27
C TYR A 17 -5.94 -2.89 -18.25
N LYS A 18 -6.01 -1.58 -18.01
CA LYS A 18 -5.15 -0.89 -17.03
C LYS A 18 -5.33 -1.43 -15.61
N ILE A 19 -6.58 -1.67 -15.20
CA ILE A 19 -6.89 -2.26 -13.88
C ILE A 19 -6.25 -3.65 -13.74
N ASN A 20 -6.41 -4.51 -14.74
CA ASN A 20 -5.86 -5.86 -14.71
C ASN A 20 -4.33 -5.84 -14.69
N SER A 21 -3.66 -5.05 -15.54
CA SER A 21 -2.20 -4.96 -15.53
C SER A 21 -1.65 -4.44 -14.20
N ALA A 22 -2.28 -3.42 -13.60
CA ALA A 22 -1.84 -2.92 -12.31
C ALA A 22 -2.03 -3.95 -11.19
N LEU A 23 -3.11 -4.72 -11.22
CA LEU A 23 -3.34 -5.83 -10.30
C LEU A 23 -2.30 -6.93 -10.46
N GLU A 24 -2.02 -7.36 -11.69
CA GLU A 24 -0.99 -8.37 -11.98
C GLU A 24 0.38 -7.94 -11.48
N ILE A 25 0.76 -6.67 -11.65
CA ILE A 25 2.02 -6.13 -11.12
C ILE A 25 2.06 -6.25 -9.59
N LYS A 26 0.97 -5.94 -8.88
CA LYS A 26 0.93 -6.08 -7.41
C LYS A 26 1.00 -7.53 -6.97
N LEU A 27 0.24 -8.40 -7.64
CA LEU A 27 0.18 -9.83 -7.36
C LEU A 27 1.47 -10.57 -7.76
N SER A 28 2.31 -10.00 -8.62
CA SER A 28 3.60 -10.59 -9.03
C SER A 28 4.56 -10.83 -7.86
N SER A 29 4.36 -10.11 -6.75
CA SER A 29 5.11 -10.30 -5.50
C SER A 29 4.71 -11.57 -4.72
N ILE A 30 3.59 -12.20 -5.08
CA ILE A 30 3.06 -13.40 -4.46
C ILE A 30 3.45 -14.60 -5.33
N GLU A 31 4.26 -15.49 -4.78
CA GLU A 31 4.78 -16.66 -5.49
C GLU A 31 3.70 -17.74 -5.70
N ASP A 32 2.81 -17.92 -4.73
CA ASP A 32 1.74 -18.93 -4.77
C ASP A 32 0.56 -18.46 -5.63
N GLU A 33 0.30 -19.21 -6.72
CA GLU A 33 -0.82 -18.96 -7.63
C GLU A 33 -2.18 -18.98 -6.92
N SER A 34 -2.38 -19.93 -6.00
CA SER A 34 -3.65 -20.09 -5.28
C SER A 34 -3.92 -18.88 -4.40
N VAL A 35 -2.86 -18.31 -3.82
CA VAL A 35 -2.94 -17.07 -3.03
C VAL A 35 -3.18 -15.88 -3.94
N ARG A 36 -2.53 -15.80 -5.11
CA ARG A 36 -2.80 -14.73 -6.09
C ARG A 36 -4.26 -14.69 -6.51
N GLU A 37 -4.80 -15.82 -6.98
CA GLU A 37 -6.19 -15.94 -7.41
C GLU A 37 -7.16 -15.58 -6.27
N PHE A 38 -6.85 -16.00 -5.04
CA PHE A 38 -7.65 -15.65 -3.88
C PHE A 38 -7.64 -14.14 -3.61
N ILE A 39 -6.47 -13.50 -3.58
CA ILE A 39 -6.35 -12.05 -3.35
C ILE A 39 -7.04 -11.28 -4.48
N GLU A 40 -6.85 -11.69 -5.74
CA GLU A 40 -7.53 -11.09 -6.89
C GLU A 40 -9.06 -11.16 -6.74
N SER A 41 -9.60 -12.31 -6.28
CA SER A 41 -11.05 -12.48 -6.05
C SER A 41 -11.63 -11.57 -4.96
N LYS A 42 -10.79 -10.99 -4.09
CA LYS A 42 -11.20 -10.06 -3.04
C LYS A 42 -11.17 -8.61 -3.48
N ILE A 43 -10.58 -8.29 -4.63
CA ILE A 43 -10.54 -6.94 -5.16
C ILE A 43 -11.82 -6.67 -5.95
N ASP A 44 -12.51 -5.61 -5.56
CA ASP A 44 -13.68 -5.11 -6.27
C ASP A 44 -13.22 -4.19 -7.42
N LYS A 45 -13.05 -4.78 -8.60
CA LYS A 45 -12.61 -4.08 -9.82
C LYS A 45 -13.59 -3.00 -10.28
N GLU A 46 -14.87 -3.10 -9.90
CA GLU A 46 -15.90 -2.12 -10.28
C GLU A 46 -15.77 -0.82 -9.48
N LYS A 47 -15.27 -0.91 -8.25
CA LYS A 47 -15.00 0.25 -7.38
C LYS A 47 -13.69 0.96 -7.69
N ILE A 48 -12.89 0.45 -8.63
CA ILE A 48 -11.65 1.11 -9.05
C ILE A 48 -11.98 2.17 -10.10
N THR A 49 -11.57 3.40 -9.82
CA THR A 49 -11.70 4.53 -10.74
C THR A 49 -10.37 4.85 -11.37
N LEU A 50 -10.42 5.28 -12.61
CA LEU A 50 -9.24 5.71 -13.34
C LEU A 50 -9.22 7.23 -13.26
N ASN A 51 -8.14 7.79 -12.73
CA ASN A 51 -8.04 9.24 -12.54
C ASN A 51 -7.92 9.95 -13.89
N GLU A 52 -8.18 11.26 -13.88
CA GLU A 52 -8.15 12.12 -15.07
C GLU A 52 -6.82 12.02 -15.84
N ASP A 53 -5.73 11.75 -15.14
CA ASP A 53 -4.39 11.58 -15.71
C ASP A 53 -4.22 10.26 -16.49
N GLY A 54 -5.18 9.35 -16.43
CA GLY A 54 -5.11 8.08 -17.16
C GLY A 54 -4.12 7.05 -16.59
N ILE A 55 -3.37 7.44 -15.54
CA ILE A 55 -2.19 6.73 -15.01
C ILE A 55 -2.47 6.09 -13.65
N ASN A 56 -3.20 6.78 -12.77
CA ASN A 56 -3.47 6.31 -11.41
C ASN A 56 -4.84 5.65 -11.29
N LEU A 57 -4.88 4.58 -10.49
CA LEU A 57 -6.09 3.81 -10.19
C LEU A 57 -6.50 4.04 -8.73
N ASP A 58 -7.42 4.98 -8.52
CA ASP A 58 -7.94 5.28 -7.19
C ASP A 58 -8.68 4.06 -6.63
N GLY A 59 -8.38 3.75 -5.37
CA GLY A 59 -8.97 2.62 -4.63
C GLY A 59 -8.29 1.26 -4.86
N LEU A 60 -7.46 1.08 -5.90
CA LEU A 60 -6.74 -0.20 -6.09
C LEU A 60 -5.72 -0.42 -4.98
N ASP A 61 -4.90 0.59 -4.69
CA ASP A 61 -3.86 0.50 -3.66
C ASP A 61 -4.45 0.25 -2.28
N GLU A 62 -5.52 0.96 -1.95
CA GLU A 62 -6.21 0.85 -0.66
C GLU A 62 -6.84 -0.54 -0.49
N GLN A 63 -7.55 -1.04 -1.51
CA GLN A 63 -8.11 -2.38 -1.48
C GLN A 63 -7.03 -3.45 -1.39
N PHE A 64 -5.96 -3.34 -2.19
CA PHE A 64 -4.87 -4.30 -2.16
C PHE A 64 -4.17 -4.33 -0.80
N ASN A 65 -3.89 -3.17 -0.21
CA ASN A 65 -3.28 -3.07 1.12
C ASN A 65 -4.21 -3.65 2.20
N SER A 66 -5.51 -3.33 2.17
CA SER A 66 -6.48 -3.85 3.12
C SER A 66 -6.61 -5.38 3.05
N VAL A 67 -6.67 -5.93 1.83
CA VAL A 67 -6.73 -7.38 1.61
C VAL A 67 -5.41 -8.04 2.03
N SER A 68 -4.28 -7.44 1.69
CA SER A 68 -2.96 -7.95 2.06
C SER A 68 -2.71 -7.95 3.57
N GLU A 69 -3.18 -6.92 4.27
CA GLU A 69 -3.10 -6.84 5.73
C GLU A 69 -3.96 -7.95 6.37
N LYS A 70 -5.21 -8.09 5.90
CA LYS A 70 -6.16 -9.08 6.42
C LYS A 70 -5.69 -10.52 6.20
N TYR A 71 -5.00 -10.79 5.09
CA TYR A 71 -4.52 -12.11 4.71
C TYR A 71 -2.99 -12.21 4.71
N SER A 72 -2.32 -11.40 5.53
CA SER A 72 -0.86 -11.34 5.65
C SER A 72 -0.24 -12.71 5.97
N THR A 73 -0.97 -13.57 6.67
CA THR A 73 -0.58 -14.95 6.97
C THR A 73 -0.55 -15.87 5.74
N LEU A 74 -1.38 -15.60 4.73
CA LEU A 74 -1.44 -16.35 3.46
C LEU A 74 -0.39 -15.87 2.45
N ILE A 75 -0.09 -14.57 2.44
CA ILE A 75 0.89 -13.96 1.52
C ILE A 75 2.34 -14.32 1.90
N GLY A 76 2.55 -14.88 3.09
CA GLY A 76 3.78 -15.57 3.43
C GLY A 76 4.94 -14.68 3.88
N ASN A 77 4.82 -13.35 3.96
CA ASN A 77 5.87 -12.52 4.55
C ASN A 77 5.45 -11.14 5.10
N THR A 78 5.89 -10.93 6.35
CA THR A 78 6.13 -9.68 7.12
C THR A 78 5.00 -8.65 7.25
N PRO A 79 4.71 -8.16 8.48
CA PRO A 79 3.82 -7.03 8.67
C PRO A 79 4.31 -5.87 7.81
N ILE A 80 3.47 -5.47 6.84
CA ILE A 80 3.66 -4.25 6.09
C ILE A 80 3.55 -3.15 7.12
N ASN A 81 4.68 -2.55 7.50
CA ASN A 81 4.67 -1.30 8.25
C ASN A 81 4.02 -0.30 7.30
N THR A 82 2.70 -0.13 7.45
CA THR A 82 1.92 0.91 6.80
C THR A 82 2.41 2.22 7.39
N GLY A 83 3.55 2.68 6.90
CA GLY A 83 4.04 4.04 7.07
C GLY A 83 2.97 4.95 6.49
N SER A 84 2.04 5.31 7.37
CA SER A 84 0.95 6.24 7.13
C SER A 84 1.50 7.44 6.36
N ILE A 85 0.99 7.67 5.15
CA ILE A 85 1.15 8.94 4.44
C ILE A 85 0.21 9.95 5.11
N GLY A 86 0.50 10.25 6.37
CA GLY A 86 -0.05 11.37 7.09
C GLY A 86 0.84 12.57 6.81
N ASN A 87 0.58 13.26 5.69
CA ASN A 87 1.10 14.60 5.48
C ASN A 87 0.48 15.51 6.56
N HIS A 88 1.16 15.64 7.69
CA HIS A 88 0.93 16.72 8.65
C HIS A 88 2.12 17.66 8.54
N ALA A 89 2.14 18.41 7.43
CA ALA A 89 2.91 19.62 7.32
C ALA A 89 2.43 20.62 8.39
N ARG A 90 3.15 20.69 9.51
CA ARG A 90 3.29 21.91 10.31
C ARG A 90 4.73 22.08 10.72
N THR A 91 5.48 22.68 9.81
CA THR A 91 6.64 23.51 10.11
C THR A 91 6.32 24.42 11.30
N ASN A 92 7.05 24.28 12.40
CA ASN A 92 7.53 25.43 13.16
C ASN A 92 8.67 25.03 14.09
N ASN A 93 9.87 25.45 13.66
CA ASN A 93 10.95 26.00 14.46
C ASN A 93 11.54 25.19 15.63
N ASN A 94 12.77 24.72 15.34
CA ASN A 94 13.99 25.08 16.08
C ASN A 94 14.35 24.27 17.34
N GLN A 95 15.18 23.23 17.15
CA GLN A 95 16.40 22.87 17.93
C GLN A 95 16.77 21.44 17.53
N SER A 96 17.76 21.24 16.67
CA SER A 96 19.16 20.98 17.05
C SER A 96 19.31 19.91 18.14
N SER A 97 19.94 18.81 17.72
CA SER A 97 20.75 17.88 18.52
C SER A 97 20.00 16.79 19.31
N GLY A 98 20.40 15.54 19.11
CA GLY A 98 20.24 14.50 20.12
C GLY A 98 20.03 13.11 19.59
N ASP A 99 21.13 12.42 19.26
CA ASP A 99 21.21 10.98 19.04
C ASP A 99 20.41 10.18 20.07
N SER A 100 19.36 9.51 19.62
CA SER A 100 18.49 8.67 20.47
C SER A 100 19.05 7.26 20.64
N GLN A 101 20.25 7.15 21.22
CA GLN A 101 20.88 5.86 21.58
C GLN A 101 21.52 5.86 22.99
N THR A 102 20.89 6.42 24.02
CA THR A 102 21.49 6.43 25.38
C THR A 102 20.65 5.83 26.50
N SER A 103 19.37 5.48 26.29
CA SER A 103 18.50 5.07 27.41
C SER A 103 18.81 3.69 28.03
N PHE A 104 19.57 2.80 27.37
CA PHE A 104 19.85 1.47 27.91
C PHE A 104 21.14 1.39 28.75
N MET A 105 22.14 2.25 28.52
CA MET A 105 23.40 2.21 29.27
C MET A 105 23.35 2.97 30.59
N GLU A 106 22.43 3.93 30.75
CA GLU A 106 22.36 4.78 31.94
C GLU A 106 21.71 4.08 33.16
N VAL A 107 20.89 3.05 32.92
CA VAL A 107 20.27 2.26 33.99
C VAL A 107 21.28 1.30 34.64
N ILE A 108 22.28 0.84 33.88
CA ILE A 108 23.29 -0.12 34.38
C ILE A 108 24.31 0.58 35.29
N SER A 109 24.70 1.82 34.97
CA SER A 109 25.67 2.58 35.77
C SER A 109 25.09 3.07 37.12
N ASN A 110 23.78 3.28 37.21
CA ASN A 110 23.14 3.72 38.46
C ASN A 110 22.88 2.58 39.47
N ASN A 111 22.95 1.31 39.05
CA ASN A 111 22.75 0.17 39.95
C ASN A 111 24.07 -0.33 40.58
N SER A 112 25.24 0.09 40.09
CA SER A 112 26.55 -0.35 40.60
C SER A 112 27.08 0.48 41.78
N LEU A 113 26.43 1.59 42.13
CA LEU A 113 26.85 2.52 43.19
C LEU A 113 26.09 2.37 44.52
N ARG A 114 25.19 1.39 44.65
CA ARG A 114 24.62 1.00 45.95
C ARG A 114 25.35 -0.23 46.51
N LYS A 115 26.49 0.02 47.16
CA LYS A 115 27.04 -0.84 48.22
C LYS A 115 27.40 0.03 49.41
#